data_AF-A0A084R0V2-F1
#
_entry.id   AF-A0A084R0V2-F1
#
_cell.length_a   1.000
_cell.length_b   1.000
_cell.length_c   1.000
_cell.angle_alpha   90.00
_cell.angle_beta   90.00
_cell.angle_gamma   90.00
#
_symmetry.space_group_name_H-M   'P 1'
#
loop_
_entity.id
_entity.type
_entity.pdbx_description
1 polymer ?
#
loop_
_entity_poly.entity_id
_entity_poly.type
_entity_poly.pdbx_seq_one_letter_code
_entity_poly.pdbx_strand_id
1 'polypeptide(L)'
;MSNPKKRAAEDAAPEKKKKNKKRKGNFQEDDALDSELGLNTSVGRMDSQLLADHVAQKLSRFGSDLSTVELADITLSATAIQDTTSWQEPRTLEKLPDFLEKFADDAKDLTKTPAKKGSPHTLIVAGAGLRAADIVRAVRKFSTKDSLIAKLFAKHMKVEEQVTLLNNKKIGIGVGTPARLMELIENGSLSLGNLRRLVVDASHIDQKKRGVMDMKDTMMPLARFLARKEFMERYADEKKPLALLFY
;
A
#
# COMPACT_ATOMS: atom_id res chain seq x y z
N MET A 1 3.11 -69.04 54.54
CA MET A 1 3.78 -67.90 55.19
C MET A 1 2.96 -66.64 54.92
N SER A 2 2.95 -65.74 55.89
CA SER A 2 2.00 -64.66 56.15
C SER A 2 1.98 -63.51 55.13
N ASN A 3 0.81 -62.92 54.95
CA ASN A 3 0.57 -61.71 54.16
C ASN A 3 0.86 -60.43 54.98
N PRO A 4 1.33 -59.33 54.38
CA PRO A 4 1.08 -58.00 54.97
C PRO A 4 0.62 -56.91 53.98
N LYS A 5 -0.21 -56.02 54.53
CA LYS A 5 -0.78 -54.78 53.97
C LYS A 5 0.21 -53.59 53.99
N LYS A 6 -0.04 -52.65 53.05
CA LYS A 6 0.11 -51.16 53.12
C LYS A 6 1.49 -50.51 53.33
N ARG A 7 1.87 -49.61 52.39
CA ARG A 7 2.09 -48.16 52.63
C ARG A 7 2.13 -47.37 51.32
N ALA A 8 1.59 -46.16 51.36
CA ALA A 8 1.58 -45.15 50.30
C ALA A 8 2.84 -44.27 50.36
N ALA A 9 3.26 -43.74 49.21
CA ALA A 9 4.06 -42.52 49.12
C ALA A 9 3.73 -41.84 47.78
N GLU A 10 3.42 -40.55 47.86
CA GLU A 10 3.22 -39.61 46.77
C GLU A 10 4.45 -39.50 45.88
N ASP A 11 4.25 -39.36 44.58
CA ASP A 11 5.16 -38.56 43.76
C ASP A 11 4.35 -37.80 42.70
N ALA A 12 4.17 -36.51 42.96
CA ALA A 12 3.53 -35.56 42.09
C ALA A 12 4.43 -35.27 40.88
N ALA A 13 3.98 -35.68 39.70
CA ALA A 13 4.59 -35.24 38.45
C ALA A 13 4.32 -33.73 38.25
N PRO A 14 5.33 -32.89 37.91
CA PRO A 14 5.10 -31.47 37.73
C PRO A 14 4.40 -31.21 36.40
N GLU A 15 3.16 -30.71 36.47
CA GLU A 15 2.43 -30.17 35.32
C GLU A 15 3.18 -28.98 34.71
N LYS A 16 3.76 -29.18 33.52
CA LYS A 16 4.25 -28.09 32.69
C LYS A 16 3.07 -27.25 32.17
N LYS A 17 2.73 -26.18 32.91
CA LYS A 17 1.85 -25.11 32.44
C LYS A 17 2.39 -24.55 31.12
N LYS A 18 1.69 -24.83 30.00
CA LYS A 18 1.87 -24.13 28.72
C LYS A 18 1.56 -22.65 28.93
N LYS A 19 2.60 -21.83 29.12
CA LYS A 19 2.49 -20.37 29.01
C LYS A 19 2.13 -20.03 27.58
N ASN A 20 0.84 -19.78 27.32
CA ASN A 20 0.38 -19.07 26.14
C ASN A 20 1.03 -17.69 26.14
N LYS A 21 2.15 -17.56 25.42
CA LYS A 21 2.82 -16.30 25.16
C LYS A 21 1.92 -15.53 24.18
N LYS A 22 0.87 -14.88 24.70
CA LYS A 22 0.07 -13.90 23.95
C LYS A 22 1.07 -12.93 23.30
N ARG A 23 1.09 -12.93 21.96
CA ARG A 23 1.83 -11.98 21.13
C ARG A 23 1.38 -10.57 21.53
N LYS A 24 2.19 -9.89 22.34
CA LYS A 24 1.95 -8.50 22.79
C LYS A 24 1.89 -7.50 21.62
N GLY A 25 2.32 -7.89 20.42
CA GLY A 25 2.27 -7.03 19.22
C GLY A 25 0.92 -6.96 18.50
N ASN A 26 -0.01 -7.91 18.74
CA ASN A 26 -1.29 -7.93 18.01
C ASN A 26 -2.40 -7.11 18.66
N PHE A 27 -2.25 -6.72 19.93
CA PHE A 27 -3.30 -6.01 20.68
C PHE A 27 -3.32 -4.50 20.41
N GLN A 28 -2.20 -3.88 20.00
CA GLN A 28 -2.16 -2.45 19.69
C GLN A 28 -2.60 -2.11 18.27
N GLU A 29 -2.44 -3.02 17.30
CA GLU A 29 -2.94 -2.80 15.94
C GLU A 29 -4.46 -2.76 15.89
N ASP A 30 -5.15 -3.60 16.66
CA ASP A 30 -6.62 -3.74 16.60
C ASP A 30 -7.37 -2.49 17.12
N ASP A 31 -6.82 -1.76 18.10
CA ASP A 31 -7.41 -0.52 18.64
C ASP A 31 -7.33 0.65 17.64
N ALA A 32 -6.45 0.57 16.63
CA ALA A 32 -6.33 1.58 15.59
C ALA A 32 -7.27 1.30 14.39
N LEU A 33 -7.93 0.14 14.34
CA LEU A 33 -8.80 -0.26 13.24
C LEU A 33 -10.23 0.17 13.49
N ASP A 34 -10.67 1.15 12.72
CA ASP A 34 -12.07 1.56 12.62
C ASP A 34 -12.77 0.68 11.59
N SER A 35 -13.56 -0.29 12.07
CA SER A 35 -14.29 -1.23 11.21
C SER A 35 -15.52 -0.59 10.56
N GLU A 36 -16.05 0.51 11.10
CA GLU A 36 -17.21 1.21 10.55
C GLU A 36 -16.78 2.06 9.34
N LEU A 37 -15.66 2.77 9.47
CA LEU A 37 -15.07 3.54 8.38
C LEU A 37 -14.23 2.68 7.42
N GLY A 38 -13.90 1.45 7.81
CA GLY A 38 -13.00 0.58 7.05
C GLY A 38 -11.58 1.14 6.96
N LEU A 39 -11.08 1.73 8.06
CA LEU A 39 -9.79 2.40 8.12
C LEU A 39 -8.88 1.90 9.24
N ASN A 40 -7.58 1.86 8.98
CA ASN A 40 -6.52 1.84 9.97
C ASN A 40 -6.07 3.28 10.24
N THR A 41 -6.50 3.83 11.37
CA THR A 41 -6.22 5.23 11.76
C THR A 41 -4.76 5.47 12.13
N SER A 42 -3.97 4.43 12.37
CA SER A 42 -2.56 4.58 12.74
C SER A 42 -1.71 5.12 11.59
N VAL A 43 -2.03 4.78 10.34
CA VAL A 43 -1.27 5.18 9.14
C VAL A 43 -1.20 6.71 9.03
N GLY A 44 -2.29 7.41 9.33
CA GLY A 44 -2.32 8.87 9.27
C GLY A 44 -1.53 9.59 10.37
N ARG A 45 -1.12 8.86 11.42
CA ARG A 45 -0.35 9.38 12.57
C ARG A 45 1.13 9.08 12.48
N MET A 46 1.56 8.29 11.50
CA MET A 46 2.97 7.95 11.29
C MET A 46 3.63 9.05 10.44
N ASP A 47 4.76 9.58 10.92
CA ASP A 47 5.66 10.38 10.10
C ASP A 47 6.41 9.47 9.10
N SER A 48 7.26 10.07 8.25
CA SER A 48 8.01 9.32 7.23
C SER A 48 8.90 8.23 7.80
N GLN A 49 9.48 8.42 8.99
CA GLN A 49 10.33 7.44 9.66
C GLN A 49 9.50 6.26 10.18
N LEU A 50 8.43 6.54 10.92
CA LEU A 50 7.53 5.52 11.45
C LEU A 50 6.85 4.72 10.33
N LEU A 51 6.49 5.36 9.22
CA LEU A 51 5.95 4.69 8.03
C LEU A 51 6.97 3.76 7.39
N ALA A 52 8.23 4.21 7.21
CA ALA A 52 9.28 3.37 6.65
C ALA A 52 9.53 2.14 7.54
N ASP A 53 9.60 2.33 8.86
CA ASP A 53 9.77 1.23 9.83
C ASP A 53 8.57 0.27 9.81
N HIS A 54 7.35 0.79 9.69
CA HIS A 54 6.14 -0.02 9.58
C HIS A 54 6.12 -0.86 8.29
N VAL A 55 6.45 -0.26 7.15
CA VAL A 55 6.57 -0.94 5.86
C VAL A 55 7.64 -2.02 5.93
N ALA A 56 8.82 -1.72 6.49
CA ALA A 56 9.92 -2.67 6.66
C ALA A 56 9.53 -3.84 7.56
N GLN A 57 8.78 -3.60 8.64
CA GLN A 57 8.26 -4.65 9.51
C GLN A 57 7.29 -5.59 8.77
N LYS A 58 6.35 -5.04 7.99
CA LYS A 58 5.41 -5.83 7.19
C LYS A 58 6.14 -6.61 6.10
N LEU A 59 7.11 -5.98 5.44
CA LEU A 59 7.97 -6.61 4.44
C LEU A 59 8.75 -7.81 5.02
N SER A 60 9.46 -7.61 6.14
CA SER A 60 10.22 -8.69 6.79
C SER A 60 9.33 -9.86 7.21
N ARG A 61 8.10 -9.58 7.65
CA ARG A 61 7.12 -10.62 8.01
C ARG A 61 6.69 -11.49 6.82
N PHE A 62 6.54 -10.91 5.63
CA PHE A 62 6.03 -11.62 4.45
C PHE A 62 7.11 -12.11 3.48
N GLY A 63 8.30 -11.50 3.52
CA GLY A 63 9.48 -11.85 2.72
C GLY A 63 10.47 -12.75 3.46
N SER A 64 10.00 -13.66 4.32
CA SER A 64 10.87 -14.58 5.07
C SER A 64 11.68 -15.54 4.19
N ASP A 65 11.28 -15.67 2.94
CA ASP A 65 11.92 -16.43 1.86
C ASP A 65 13.02 -15.64 1.13
N LEU A 66 13.13 -14.34 1.37
CA LEU A 66 14.16 -13.49 0.78
C LEU A 66 15.41 -13.44 1.67
N SER A 67 16.57 -13.35 1.03
CA SER A 67 17.83 -13.07 1.69
C SER A 67 17.85 -11.65 2.27
N THR A 68 18.78 -11.39 3.19
CA THR A 68 19.00 -10.05 3.76
C THR A 68 19.27 -9.01 2.68
N VAL A 69 19.98 -9.38 1.61
CA VAL A 69 20.30 -8.49 0.49
C VAL A 69 19.05 -8.18 -0.32
N GLU A 70 18.27 -9.19 -0.68
CA GLU A 70 17.02 -8.99 -1.43
C GLU A 70 15.98 -8.17 -0.64
N LEU A 71 15.93 -8.33 0.69
CA LEU A 71 15.09 -7.49 1.53
C LEU A 71 15.57 -6.04 1.54
N ALA A 72 16.87 -5.82 1.64
CA ALA A 72 17.45 -4.47 1.60
C ALA A 72 17.15 -3.77 0.27
N ASP A 73 17.22 -4.49 -0.85
CA ASP A 73 16.94 -3.95 -2.20
C ASP A 73 15.50 -3.45 -2.37
N ILE A 74 14.54 -4.00 -1.61
CA ILE A 74 13.13 -3.61 -1.69
C ILE A 74 12.59 -2.87 -0.45
N THR A 75 13.48 -2.52 0.47
CA THR A 75 13.14 -1.73 1.67
C THR A 75 13.18 -0.24 1.32
N LEU A 76 12.17 0.50 1.77
CA LEU A 76 12.09 1.96 1.56
C LEU A 76 12.78 2.70 2.70
N SER A 77 13.50 3.77 2.37
CA SER A 77 14.02 4.71 3.37
C SER A 77 12.94 5.73 3.77
N ALA A 78 13.09 6.32 4.96
CA ALA A 78 12.23 7.43 5.40
C ALA A 78 12.28 8.63 4.43
N THR A 79 13.45 8.91 3.85
CA THR A 79 13.63 9.97 2.85
C THR A 79 12.84 9.73 1.56
N ALA A 80 12.43 8.49 1.30
CA ALA A 80 11.61 8.18 0.14
C ALA A 80 10.14 8.58 0.32
N ILE A 81 9.69 8.72 1.57
CA ILE A 81 8.29 8.91 1.92
C ILE A 81 8.07 10.39 2.23
N GLN A 82 7.11 11.00 1.52
CA GLN A 82 6.68 12.34 1.86
C GLN A 82 5.79 12.31 3.10
N ASP A 83 6.14 13.13 4.09
CA ASP A 83 5.37 13.26 5.32
C ASP A 83 3.97 13.84 5.04
N THR A 84 2.94 13.12 5.49
CA THR A 84 1.54 13.51 5.33
C THR A 84 0.80 13.68 6.67
N THR A 85 1.53 13.74 7.78
CA THR A 85 0.97 13.94 9.14
C THR A 85 0.26 15.28 9.30
N SER A 86 0.56 16.27 8.45
CA SER A 86 -0.19 17.52 8.41
C SER A 86 -1.66 17.35 8.01
N TRP A 87 -2.06 16.19 7.45
CA TRP A 87 -3.45 15.84 7.17
C TRP A 87 -4.13 15.23 8.40
N GLN A 88 -5.09 15.96 8.97
CA GLN A 88 -5.75 15.61 10.23
C GLN A 88 -7.16 15.04 10.03
N GLU A 89 -7.69 15.10 8.81
CA GLU A 89 -9.01 14.56 8.47
C GLU A 89 -8.95 13.03 8.29
N PRO A 90 -10.08 12.32 8.45
CA PRO A 90 -10.14 10.89 8.15
C PRO A 90 -9.70 10.58 6.71
N ARG A 91 -8.91 9.52 6.55
CA ARG A 91 -8.42 9.06 5.22
C ARG A 91 -9.46 8.18 4.52
N THR A 92 -10.71 8.64 4.47
CA THR A 92 -11.84 7.94 3.82
C THR A 92 -11.86 8.16 2.31
N LEU A 93 -12.72 7.48 1.54
CA LEU A 93 -12.77 7.71 0.09
C LEU A 93 -13.22 9.12 -0.28
N GLU A 94 -14.14 9.68 0.50
CA GLU A 94 -14.73 11.00 0.27
C GLU A 94 -13.68 12.10 0.39
N LYS A 95 -12.70 11.90 1.27
CA LYS A 95 -11.63 12.85 1.58
C LYS A 95 -10.39 12.70 0.70
N LEU A 96 -10.30 11.63 -0.10
CA LEU A 96 -9.15 11.38 -0.97
C LEU A 96 -8.89 12.53 -1.95
N PRO A 97 -9.90 13.11 -2.62
CA PRO A 97 -9.64 14.20 -3.54
C PRO A 97 -9.05 15.44 -2.85
N ASP A 98 -9.50 15.75 -1.64
CA ASP A 98 -9.02 16.90 -0.86
C ASP A 98 -7.60 16.65 -0.34
N PHE A 99 -7.28 15.40 0.03
CA PHE A 99 -5.92 14.98 0.35
C PHE A 99 -4.97 15.17 -0.85
N LEU A 100 -5.40 14.73 -2.05
CA LEU A 100 -4.60 14.91 -3.26
C LEU A 100 -4.36 16.40 -3.57
N GLU A 101 -5.36 17.25 -3.37
CA GLU A 101 -5.24 18.69 -3.56
C GLU A 101 -4.27 19.33 -2.54
N LYS A 102 -4.27 18.87 -1.29
CA LYS A 102 -3.34 19.37 -0.25
C LYS A 102 -1.87 19.05 -0.54
N PHE A 103 -1.58 17.85 -1.05
CA PHE A 103 -0.21 17.37 -1.28
C PHE A 103 0.24 17.48 -2.74
N ALA A 104 -0.55 18.13 -3.61
CA ALA A 104 -0.10 18.56 -4.92
C ALA A 104 0.60 19.93 -4.82
N ASP A 105 1.59 20.17 -5.68
CA ASP A 105 2.25 21.49 -5.78
C ASP A 105 1.24 22.60 -6.11
N ASP A 106 0.27 22.28 -6.97
CA ASP A 106 -0.91 23.09 -7.28
C ASP A 106 -2.12 22.15 -7.47
N ALA A 107 -3.28 22.45 -6.90
CA ALA A 107 -4.49 21.67 -7.10
C ALA A 107 -4.86 21.53 -8.60
N LYS A 108 -4.57 22.55 -9.41
CA LYS A 108 -4.82 22.53 -10.87
C LYS A 108 -4.02 21.44 -11.57
N ASP A 109 -2.87 21.04 -11.02
CA ASP A 109 -2.03 20.00 -11.60
C ASP A 109 -2.69 18.61 -11.62
N LEU A 110 -3.73 18.40 -10.80
CA LEU A 110 -4.50 17.16 -10.80
C LEU A 110 -5.44 17.04 -12.00
N THR A 111 -5.80 18.18 -12.63
CA THR A 111 -6.61 18.23 -13.85
C THR A 111 -5.78 18.44 -15.12
N LYS A 112 -4.46 18.63 -14.97
CA LYS A 112 -3.58 18.95 -16.09
C LYS A 112 -3.43 17.74 -17.00
N THR A 113 -3.82 17.94 -18.25
CA THR A 113 -3.71 16.92 -19.30
C THR A 113 -2.24 16.71 -19.70
N PRO A 114 -1.69 15.48 -19.58
CA PRO A 114 -0.34 15.20 -20.03
C PRO A 114 -0.21 15.32 -21.56
N ALA A 115 0.96 15.75 -22.05
CA ALA A 115 1.20 15.82 -23.48
C ALA A 115 1.22 14.43 -24.12
N LYS A 116 1.90 13.47 -23.47
CA LYS A 116 2.06 12.09 -23.93
C LYS A 116 0.89 11.21 -23.46
N LYS A 117 0.38 10.36 -24.36
CA LYS A 117 -0.61 9.33 -24.04
C LYS A 117 -0.04 8.29 -23.07
N GLY A 118 -0.89 7.69 -22.25
CA GLY A 118 -0.46 6.68 -21.28
C GLY A 118 0.58 7.16 -20.25
N SER A 119 0.70 8.47 -20.00
CA SER A 119 1.69 9.04 -19.08
C SER A 119 1.05 9.84 -17.95
N PRO A 120 0.48 9.16 -16.93
CA PRO A 120 -0.17 9.82 -15.81
C PRO A 120 0.80 10.64 -14.97
N HIS A 121 0.29 11.74 -14.40
CA HIS A 121 1.00 12.50 -13.37
C HIS A 121 0.85 11.87 -11.98
N THR A 122 -0.19 11.07 -11.76
CA THR A 122 -0.45 10.43 -10.47
C THR A 122 -0.84 8.97 -10.67
N LEU A 123 -0.20 8.08 -9.91
CA LEU A 123 -0.63 6.69 -9.77
C LEU A 123 -1.16 6.47 -8.35
N ILE A 124 -2.33 5.86 -8.23
CA ILE A 124 -2.92 5.47 -6.95
C ILE A 124 -2.96 3.94 -6.90
N VAL A 125 -2.38 3.37 -5.85
CA VAL A 125 -2.18 1.94 -5.65
C VAL A 125 -3.15 1.45 -4.59
N ALA A 126 -3.99 0.49 -4.95
CA ALA A 126 -4.92 -0.15 -4.04
C ALA A 126 -4.60 -1.65 -3.87
N GLY A 127 -4.94 -2.21 -2.71
CA GLY A 127 -4.74 -3.64 -2.45
C GLY A 127 -5.66 -4.58 -3.23
N ALA A 128 -6.76 -4.09 -3.79
CA ALA A 128 -7.70 -4.92 -4.54
C ALA A 128 -8.41 -4.14 -5.66
N GLY A 129 -8.82 -4.85 -6.71
CA GLY A 129 -9.52 -4.27 -7.85
C GLY A 129 -10.89 -3.65 -7.52
N LEU A 130 -11.60 -4.17 -6.50
CA LEU A 130 -12.84 -3.55 -6.05
C LEU A 130 -12.57 -2.16 -5.44
N ARG A 131 -11.63 -2.08 -4.51
CA ARG A 131 -11.19 -0.82 -3.90
C ARG A 131 -10.64 0.16 -4.93
N ALA A 132 -9.86 -0.31 -5.90
CA ALA A 132 -9.38 0.52 -7.02
C ALA A 132 -10.53 1.13 -7.82
N ALA A 133 -11.63 0.38 -8.05
CA ALA A 133 -12.80 0.92 -8.72
C ALA A 133 -13.49 2.04 -7.91
N ASP A 134 -13.52 1.92 -6.58
CA ASP A 134 -14.11 2.93 -5.70
C ASP A 134 -13.26 4.20 -5.67
N ILE A 135 -11.94 4.06 -5.60
CA ILE A 135 -10.99 5.17 -5.73
C ILE A 135 -11.19 5.90 -7.08
N VAL A 136 -11.33 5.17 -8.19
CA VAL A 136 -11.59 5.77 -9.51
C VAL A 136 -12.85 6.63 -9.52
N ARG A 137 -13.89 6.24 -8.77
CA ARG A 137 -15.11 7.04 -8.64
C ARG A 137 -14.85 8.29 -7.79
N ALA A 138 -14.14 8.15 -6.68
CA ALA A 138 -13.82 9.26 -5.77
C ALA A 138 -12.99 10.36 -6.48
N VAL A 139 -11.98 9.97 -7.26
CA VAL A 139 -11.08 10.92 -7.95
C VAL A 139 -11.59 11.36 -9.33
N ARG A 140 -12.82 10.99 -9.71
CA ARG A 140 -13.41 11.31 -11.02
C ARG A 140 -13.53 12.83 -11.26
N LYS A 141 -13.59 13.63 -10.20
CA LYS A 141 -13.62 15.11 -10.27
C LYS A 141 -12.42 15.69 -11.03
N PHE A 142 -11.29 14.95 -11.09
CA PHE A 142 -10.09 15.36 -11.79
C PHE A 142 -10.02 14.96 -13.27
N SER A 143 -11.01 14.20 -13.77
CA SER A 143 -11.10 13.88 -15.19
C SER A 143 -11.47 15.10 -16.01
N THR A 144 -10.87 15.27 -17.17
CA THR A 144 -11.22 16.31 -18.14
C THR A 144 -11.69 15.69 -19.46
N LYS A 145 -12.13 16.52 -20.42
CA LYS A 145 -12.48 16.06 -21.77
C LYS A 145 -11.29 15.42 -22.49
N ASP A 146 -10.08 15.89 -22.17
CA ASP A 146 -8.85 15.48 -22.84
C ASP A 146 -7.99 14.51 -22.02
N SER A 147 -8.32 14.28 -20.75
CA SER A 147 -7.55 13.46 -19.81
C SER A 147 -8.45 12.59 -18.94
N LEU A 148 -8.25 11.28 -19.00
CA LEU A 148 -9.08 10.30 -18.30
C LEU A 148 -8.44 9.84 -16.98
N ILE A 149 -9.28 9.28 -16.11
CA ILE A 149 -8.85 8.44 -14.99
C ILE A 149 -8.83 6.98 -15.47
N ALA A 150 -7.65 6.34 -15.49
CA ALA A 150 -7.49 4.98 -15.99
C ALA A 150 -7.71 3.92 -14.89
N LYS A 151 -8.40 2.84 -15.25
CA LYS A 151 -8.59 1.64 -14.42
C LYS A 151 -7.54 0.59 -14.79
N LEU A 152 -6.55 0.39 -13.92
CA LEU A 152 -5.35 -0.42 -14.17
C LEU A 152 -5.32 -1.65 -13.23
N PHE A 153 -6.38 -2.46 -13.24
CA PHE A 153 -6.51 -3.68 -12.43
C PHE A 153 -7.32 -4.77 -13.16
N ALA A 154 -7.18 -6.03 -12.74
CA ALA A 154 -7.59 -7.23 -13.50
C ALA A 154 -9.07 -7.66 -13.43
N LYS A 155 -10.00 -6.82 -12.95
CA LYS A 155 -11.40 -7.24 -12.68
C LYS A 155 -12.35 -7.09 -13.87
N HIS A 156 -12.25 -5.99 -14.61
CA HIS A 156 -13.20 -5.64 -15.67
C HIS A 156 -12.55 -5.26 -17.00
N MET A 157 -11.21 -5.25 -17.06
CA MET A 157 -10.46 -4.97 -18.28
C MET A 157 -9.25 -5.92 -18.36
N LYS A 158 -9.09 -6.52 -19.54
CA LYS A 158 -7.89 -7.33 -19.83
C LYS A 158 -6.66 -6.42 -19.98
N VAL A 159 -5.47 -6.99 -19.89
CA VAL A 159 -4.24 -6.19 -20.03
C VAL A 159 -4.14 -5.57 -21.42
N GLU A 160 -4.56 -6.28 -22.47
CA GLU A 160 -4.52 -5.81 -23.86
C GLU A 160 -5.46 -4.61 -24.10
N GLU A 161 -6.61 -4.62 -23.43
CA GLU A 161 -7.56 -3.50 -23.46
C GLU A 161 -6.99 -2.27 -22.75
N GLN A 162 -6.26 -2.47 -21.64
CA GLN A 162 -5.58 -1.39 -20.93
C GLN A 162 -4.40 -0.84 -21.73
N VAL A 163 -3.62 -1.70 -22.39
CA VAL A 163 -2.55 -1.30 -23.33
C VAL A 163 -3.16 -0.45 -24.45
N THR A 164 -4.27 -0.89 -25.04
CA THR A 164 -4.98 -0.13 -26.07
C THR A 164 -5.47 1.22 -25.55
N LEU A 165 -6.02 1.27 -24.34
CA LEU A 165 -6.45 2.51 -23.70
C LEU A 165 -5.27 3.48 -23.52
N LEU A 166 -4.15 3.00 -22.95
CA LEU A 166 -2.96 3.78 -22.65
C LEU A 166 -2.28 4.32 -23.91
N ASN A 167 -2.25 3.53 -24.99
CA ASN A 167 -1.68 3.94 -26.27
C ASN A 167 -2.54 4.99 -26.99
N ASN A 168 -3.85 5.03 -26.71
CA ASN A 168 -4.79 5.87 -27.44
C ASN A 168 -5.25 7.12 -26.68
N LYS A 169 -5.22 7.11 -25.34
CA LYS A 169 -5.78 8.17 -24.50
C LYS A 169 -4.70 8.81 -23.62
N LYS A 170 -4.89 10.09 -23.36
CA LYS A 170 -4.14 10.80 -22.32
C LYS A 170 -4.78 10.49 -20.98
N ILE A 171 -3.97 10.12 -20.00
CA ILE A 171 -4.41 9.69 -18.68
C ILE A 171 -3.79 10.66 -17.69
N GLY A 172 -4.61 11.29 -16.84
CA GLY A 172 -4.10 12.18 -15.78
C GLY A 172 -3.72 11.36 -14.55
N ILE A 173 -4.67 10.55 -14.08
CA ILE A 173 -4.51 9.66 -12.93
C ILE A 173 -4.74 8.22 -13.36
N GLY A 174 -3.81 7.33 -13.00
CA GLY A 174 -4.00 5.88 -13.11
C GLY A 174 -4.26 5.27 -11.74
N VAL A 175 -5.26 4.39 -11.63
CA VAL A 175 -5.58 3.70 -10.37
C VAL A 175 -5.52 2.21 -10.60
N GLY A 176 -4.71 1.49 -9.83
CA GLY A 176 -4.44 0.08 -10.09
C GLY A 176 -3.96 -0.72 -8.89
N THR A 177 -3.74 -2.01 -9.14
CA THR A 177 -3.06 -2.91 -8.19
C THR A 177 -1.57 -2.99 -8.55
N PRO A 178 -0.66 -3.26 -7.59
CA PRO A 178 0.78 -3.27 -7.86
C PRO A 178 1.15 -4.19 -9.03
N ALA A 179 0.62 -5.42 -9.07
CA ALA A 179 0.90 -6.38 -10.13
C ALA A 179 0.54 -5.87 -11.53
N ARG A 180 -0.66 -5.29 -11.69
CA ARG A 180 -1.10 -4.79 -13.01
C ARG A 180 -0.35 -3.51 -13.40
N LEU A 181 -0.03 -2.65 -12.44
CA LEU A 181 0.80 -1.47 -12.71
C LEU A 181 2.20 -1.88 -13.19
N MET A 182 2.83 -2.86 -12.55
CA MET A 182 4.12 -3.41 -13.00
C MET A 182 4.03 -3.98 -14.41
N GLU A 183 3.05 -4.83 -14.70
CA GLU A 183 2.82 -5.45 -16.01
C GLU A 183 2.70 -4.40 -17.13
N LEU A 184 1.97 -3.31 -16.88
CA LEU A 184 1.78 -2.22 -17.85
C LEU A 184 3.00 -1.31 -18.01
N ILE A 185 3.84 -1.17 -16.98
CA ILE A 185 5.11 -0.44 -17.08
C ILE A 185 6.11 -1.27 -17.88
N GLU A 186 6.21 -2.56 -17.57
CA GLU A 186 7.17 -3.49 -18.19
C GLU A 186 6.91 -3.70 -19.67
N ASN A 187 5.64 -3.73 -20.09
CA ASN A 187 5.29 -3.79 -21.50
C ASN A 187 5.38 -2.42 -22.23
N GLY A 188 5.75 -1.35 -21.52
CA GLY A 188 5.96 -0.02 -22.06
C GLY A 188 4.70 0.80 -22.34
N SER A 189 3.49 0.27 -22.09
CA SER A 189 2.24 0.99 -22.31
C SER A 189 1.99 2.10 -21.29
N LEU A 190 2.41 1.90 -20.03
CA LEU A 190 2.31 2.89 -18.96
C LEU A 190 3.64 3.63 -18.80
N SER A 191 3.68 4.88 -19.26
CA SER A 191 4.90 5.69 -19.23
C SER A 191 5.04 6.49 -17.94
N LEU A 192 6.14 6.28 -17.23
CA LEU A 192 6.49 6.98 -15.99
C LEU A 192 7.04 8.41 -16.21
N GLY A 193 7.16 8.84 -17.48
CA GLY A 193 7.84 10.09 -17.84
C GLY A 193 7.25 11.35 -17.22
N ASN A 194 5.92 11.39 -17.03
CA ASN A 194 5.19 12.50 -16.43
C ASN A 194 4.79 12.24 -14.96
N LEU A 195 5.15 11.08 -14.39
CA LEU A 195 4.73 10.71 -13.03
C LEU A 195 5.32 11.69 -12.02
N ARG A 196 4.49 12.27 -11.17
CA ARG A 196 4.88 13.20 -10.09
C ARG A 196 4.52 12.68 -8.70
N ARG A 197 3.46 11.88 -8.61
CA ARG A 197 2.90 11.40 -7.34
C ARG A 197 2.59 9.91 -7.41
N LEU A 198 2.97 9.19 -6.37
CA LEU A 198 2.62 7.81 -6.11
C LEU A 198 1.86 7.75 -4.79
N VAL A 199 0.61 7.29 -4.81
CA VAL A 199 -0.27 7.31 -3.63
C VAL A 199 -0.66 5.89 -3.29
N VAL A 200 -0.32 5.42 -2.09
CA VAL A 200 -0.68 4.09 -1.61
C VAL A 200 -1.89 4.20 -0.71
N ASP A 201 -3.01 3.54 -1.06
CA ASP A 201 -4.21 3.43 -0.22
C ASP A 201 -3.96 2.47 0.95
N ALA A 202 -3.21 2.98 1.94
CA ALA A 202 -2.62 2.26 3.05
C ALA A 202 -3.53 2.25 4.28
N SER A 203 -4.36 3.28 4.45
CA SER A 203 -5.32 3.36 5.55
C SER A 203 -6.51 2.44 5.34
N HIS A 204 -6.90 2.12 4.11
CA HIS A 204 -8.05 1.25 3.87
C HIS A 204 -7.83 -0.19 4.36
N ILE A 205 -8.81 -0.72 5.09
CA ILE A 205 -8.89 -2.14 5.47
C ILE A 205 -10.15 -2.79 4.88
N ASP A 206 -10.03 -4.05 4.47
CA ASP A 206 -11.17 -4.84 3.99
C ASP A 206 -12.05 -5.36 5.14
N GLN A 207 -13.13 -6.07 4.81
CA GLN A 207 -14.04 -6.70 5.77
C GLN A 207 -13.36 -7.69 6.73
N LYS A 208 -12.15 -8.16 6.40
CA LYS A 208 -11.34 -9.05 7.25
C LYS A 208 -10.24 -8.27 7.98
N LYS A 209 -10.34 -6.94 8.04
CA LYS A 209 -9.38 -6.04 8.70
C LYS A 209 -7.98 -6.11 8.08
N ARG A 210 -7.88 -6.25 6.76
CA ARG A 210 -6.59 -6.32 6.04
C ARG A 210 -6.46 -5.16 5.07
N GLY A 211 -5.37 -4.41 5.17
CA GLY A 211 -4.97 -3.40 4.21
C GLY A 211 -4.02 -3.94 3.14
N VAL A 212 -3.53 -3.03 2.28
CA VAL A 212 -2.62 -3.39 1.17
C VAL A 212 -1.30 -4.01 1.65
N MET A 213 -0.88 -3.71 2.89
CA MET A 213 0.36 -4.21 3.49
C MET A 213 0.20 -5.47 4.36
N ASP A 214 -1.03 -6.00 4.51
CA ASP A 214 -1.34 -7.05 5.51
C ASP A 214 -1.42 -8.47 4.94
N MET A 215 -1.16 -8.66 3.65
CA MET A 215 -1.13 -9.97 3.01
C MET A 215 0.12 -10.13 2.16
N LYS A 216 0.73 -11.33 2.15
CA LYS A 216 1.92 -11.62 1.33
C LYS A 216 1.67 -11.28 -0.15
N ASP A 217 0.52 -11.67 -0.69
CA ASP A 217 0.16 -11.50 -2.10
C ASP A 217 -0.10 -10.04 -2.52
N THR A 218 -0.22 -9.10 -1.58
CA THR A 218 -0.36 -7.67 -1.87
C THR A 218 0.87 -6.89 -1.43
N MET A 219 1.43 -7.21 -0.27
CA MET A 219 2.59 -6.53 0.30
C MET A 219 3.85 -6.79 -0.51
N MET A 220 4.11 -8.03 -0.96
CA MET A 220 5.31 -8.33 -1.75
C MET A 220 5.28 -7.64 -3.13
N PRO A 221 4.18 -7.69 -3.90
CA PRO A 221 4.07 -6.89 -5.12
C PRO A 221 4.14 -5.39 -4.86
N LEU A 222 3.56 -4.88 -3.76
CA LEU A 222 3.66 -3.47 -3.40
C LEU A 222 5.11 -3.07 -3.14
N ALA A 223 5.84 -3.79 -2.30
CA ALA A 223 7.23 -3.48 -1.97
C ALA A 223 8.12 -3.47 -3.23
N ARG A 224 8.01 -4.49 -4.08
CA ARG A 224 8.75 -4.54 -5.36
C ARG A 224 8.37 -3.38 -6.29
N PHE A 225 7.09 -3.02 -6.33
CA PHE A 225 6.62 -1.89 -7.13
C PHE A 225 7.15 -0.55 -6.60
N LEU A 226 7.15 -0.32 -5.29
CA LEU A 226 7.65 0.92 -4.68
C LEU A 226 9.18 1.04 -4.76
N ALA A 227 9.90 -0.09 -4.74
CA ALA A 227 11.35 -0.14 -4.83
C ALA A 227 11.89 -0.23 -6.27
N ARG A 228 11.05 0.01 -7.28
CA ARG A 228 11.51 0.10 -8.66
C ARG A 228 12.63 1.13 -8.79
N LYS A 229 13.66 0.79 -9.56
CA LYS A 229 14.83 1.65 -9.77
C LYS A 229 14.42 3.04 -10.26
N GLU A 230 13.46 3.11 -11.19
CA GLU A 230 12.95 4.37 -11.74
C GLU A 230 12.24 5.27 -10.70
N PHE A 231 11.79 4.69 -9.57
CA PHE A 231 11.19 5.43 -8.46
C PHE A 231 12.24 5.77 -7.41
N MET A 232 13.09 4.81 -7.03
CA MET A 232 14.16 5.00 -6.04
C MET A 232 15.12 6.12 -6.43
N GLU A 233 15.47 6.22 -7.72
CA GLU A 233 16.31 7.31 -8.25
C GLU A 233 15.63 8.68 -8.14
N ARG A 234 14.29 8.73 -8.00
CA ARG A 234 13.50 9.97 -8.02
C ARG A 234 12.96 10.41 -6.68
N TYR A 235 12.90 9.54 -5.68
CA TYR A 235 12.33 9.92 -4.39
C TYR A 235 13.12 11.04 -3.70
N ALA A 236 14.44 11.06 -3.88
CA ALA A 236 15.33 12.10 -3.34
C ALA A 236 15.91 13.02 -4.43
N ASP A 237 15.37 13.00 -5.66
CA ASP A 237 15.87 13.83 -6.75
C ASP A 237 15.31 15.26 -6.66
N GLU A 238 16.19 16.26 -6.65
CA GLU A 238 15.81 17.67 -6.52
C GLU A 238 15.17 18.25 -7.80
N LYS A 239 15.49 17.69 -8.97
CA LYS A 239 15.07 18.24 -10.28
C LYS A 239 13.75 17.65 -10.76
N LYS A 240 13.51 16.39 -10.46
CA LYS A 240 12.34 15.62 -10.88
C LYS A 240 11.86 14.68 -9.77
N PRO A 241 11.49 15.24 -8.60
CA PRO A 241 11.07 14.45 -7.46
C PRO A 241 9.86 13.58 -7.80
N LEU A 242 9.74 12.45 -7.11
CA LEU A 242 8.54 11.63 -7.07
C LEU A 242 8.01 11.62 -5.64
N ALA A 243 6.84 12.22 -5.43
CA ALA A 243 6.18 12.22 -4.13
C ALA A 243 5.55 10.85 -3.85
N LEU A 244 6.10 10.09 -2.90
CA LEU A 244 5.46 8.88 -2.38
C LEU A 244 4.63 9.24 -1.14
N LEU A 245 3.32 9.10 -1.28
CA LEU A 245 2.32 9.46 -0.28
C LEU A 245 1.60 8.18 0.17
N PHE A 246 1.42 8.00 1.46
CA PHE A 246 0.55 6.97 2.01
C PHE A 246 -0.76 7.66 2.38
N TYR A 247 -1.86 7.19 1.78
CA TYR A 247 -3.21 7.64 2.03
C TYR A 247 -3.91 6.72 3.02
#